data_AF-A0AAU3MSH2-F1
#
_entry.id   AF-A0AAU3MSH2-F1
#
_cell.length_a   1.000
_cell.length_b   1.000
_cell.length_c   1.000
_cell.angle_alpha   90.00
_cell.angle_beta   90.00
_cell.angle_gamma   90.00
#
_symmetry.space_group_name_H-M   'P 1'
#
loop_
_entity.id
_entity.type
_entity.pdbx_description
1 polymer ?
#
loop_
_entity_poly.entity_id
_entity_poly.type
_entity_poly.pdbx_seq_one_letter_code
_entity_poly.pdbx_strand_id
1 'polypeptide(L)'
;MTDHQPGTPVPPLTALPDGEAQLAVVLRLTWEDLAALGQEAGRIAARTHRPVTLDEAVSHRLRNRLPAAHAKPPQATTASALSAATPRTPGDQARQAIEQINGTSTPMPPTSGPDTR
;
A
#
# COMPACT_ATOMS: atom_id res chain seq x y z
N MET A 1 29.00 11.35 -20.32
CA MET A 1 29.40 9.94 -20.18
C MET A 1 28.50 9.39 -19.09
N THR A 2 27.33 8.91 -19.49
CA THR A 2 26.23 8.56 -18.57
C THR A 2 26.19 7.05 -18.49
N ASP A 3 26.65 6.49 -17.38
CA ASP A 3 26.63 5.05 -17.14
C ASP A 3 25.18 4.55 -17.07
N HIS A 4 24.80 3.69 -18.02
CA HIS A 4 23.58 2.90 -17.94
C HIS A 4 23.80 1.78 -16.93
N GLN A 5 23.25 1.94 -15.73
CA GLN A 5 23.26 0.91 -14.70
C GLN A 5 22.50 -0.33 -15.23
N PRO A 6 23.13 -1.52 -15.30
CA PRO A 6 22.48 -2.72 -15.83
C PRO A 6 21.26 -3.09 -14.97
N GLY A 7 20.17 -3.47 -15.63
CA GLY A 7 18.92 -3.87 -14.98
C GLY A 7 19.17 -4.93 -13.92
N THR A 8 18.59 -4.75 -12.73
CA THR A 8 18.66 -5.73 -11.64
C THR A 8 18.21 -7.09 -12.14
N PRO A 9 19.01 -8.16 -12.00
CA PRO A 9 18.62 -9.48 -12.45
C PRO A 9 17.33 -9.89 -11.75
N VAL A 10 16.32 -10.27 -12.54
CA VAL A 10 15.07 -10.79 -12.00
C VAL A 10 15.41 -12.10 -11.26
N PRO A 11 15.08 -12.21 -9.96
CA PRO A 11 15.38 -13.40 -9.19
C PRO A 11 14.67 -14.62 -9.80
N PRO A 12 15.34 -15.79 -9.90
CA PRO A 12 14.78 -16.97 -10.55
C PRO A 12 13.58 -17.50 -9.75
N LEU A 13 12.45 -17.67 -10.44
CA LEU A 13 11.24 -18.27 -9.90
C LEU A 13 11.27 -19.79 -10.20
N THR A 14 11.16 -20.61 -9.16
CA THR A 14 11.18 -22.08 -9.28
C THR A 14 9.81 -22.65 -8.92
N ALA A 15 9.17 -23.40 -9.82
CA ALA A 15 7.92 -24.10 -9.48
C ALA A 15 8.21 -25.34 -8.63
N LEU A 16 7.36 -25.62 -7.64
CA LEU A 16 7.42 -26.78 -6.77
C LEU A 16 6.38 -27.85 -7.21
N PRO A 17 6.62 -29.13 -6.89
CA PRO A 17 5.73 -30.23 -7.30
C PRO A 17 4.32 -30.18 -6.72
N ASP A 18 4.12 -29.44 -5.64
CA ASP A 18 2.82 -29.18 -5.00
C ASP A 18 1.99 -28.10 -5.71
N GLY A 19 2.53 -27.51 -6.78
CA GLY A 19 1.91 -26.41 -7.51
C GLY A 19 2.26 -25.03 -6.95
N GLU A 20 3.13 -24.94 -5.94
CA GLU A 20 3.63 -23.67 -5.41
C GLU A 20 4.82 -23.15 -6.22
N ALA A 21 5.30 -21.95 -5.91
CA ALA A 21 6.53 -21.41 -6.49
C ALA A 21 7.43 -20.79 -5.40
N GLN A 22 8.74 -21.02 -5.52
CA GLN A 22 9.77 -20.48 -4.63
C GLN A 22 10.56 -19.37 -5.32
N LEU A 23 10.81 -18.29 -4.58
CA LEU A 23 11.64 -17.16 -4.98
C LEU A 23 12.67 -16.85 -3.89
N ALA A 24 13.95 -16.80 -4.25
CA ALA A 24 15.02 -16.38 -3.34
C ALA A 24 15.33 -14.89 -3.57
N VAL A 25 15.13 -14.06 -2.54
CA VAL A 25 15.41 -12.62 -2.60
C VAL A 25 16.31 -12.18 -1.45
N VAL A 26 17.18 -11.21 -1.72
CA VAL A 26 17.95 -10.51 -0.70
C VAL A 26 17.28 -9.17 -0.43
N LEU A 27 16.79 -8.98 0.80
CA LEU A 27 16.07 -7.77 1.21
C LEU A 27 16.97 -6.90 2.10
N ARG A 28 16.95 -5.59 1.86
CA ARG A 28 17.49 -4.61 2.80
C ARG A 28 16.34 -4.08 3.64
N LEU A 29 16.32 -4.44 4.92
CA LEU A 29 15.28 -4.01 5.85
C LEU A 29 15.80 -2.90 6.76
N THR A 30 14.92 -1.99 7.16
CA THR A 30 15.21 -1.04 8.24
C THR A 30 15.21 -1.78 9.58
N TRP A 31 15.81 -1.15 10.59
CA TRP A 31 15.75 -1.69 11.96
C TRP A 31 14.31 -1.75 12.50
N GLU A 32 13.45 -0.81 12.11
CA GLU A 32 12.03 -0.79 12.48
C GLU A 32 11.28 -2.00 11.90
N ASP A 33 11.50 -2.32 10.62
CA ASP A 33 10.88 -3.48 9.99
C ASP A 33 11.38 -4.79 10.59
N LEU A 34 12.67 -4.87 10.94
CA LEU A 34 13.24 -6.02 11.63
C LEU A 34 12.63 -6.21 13.03
N ALA A 35 12.45 -5.12 13.78
CA ALA A 35 11.79 -5.15 15.08
C ALA A 35 10.33 -5.62 14.97
N ALA A 36 9.59 -5.16 13.96
CA ALA A 36 8.23 -5.62 13.70
C ALA A 36 8.18 -7.13 13.37
N LEU A 37 9.15 -7.67 12.63
CA LEU A 37 9.28 -9.12 12.42
C LEU A 37 9.56 -9.87 13.72
N GLY A 38 10.40 -9.33 14.61
CA GLY A 38 10.64 -9.90 15.93
C GLY A 38 9.39 -9.94 16.81
N GLN A 39 8.58 -8.88 16.81
CA GLN A 39 7.30 -8.85 17.52
C GLN A 39 6.32 -9.89 16.97
N GLU A 40 6.26 -10.05 15.65
CA GLU A 40 5.45 -11.07 15.00
C GLU A 40 5.91 -12.48 15.38
N ALA A 41 7.22 -12.74 15.38
CA ALA A 41 7.79 -14.00 15.83
C ALA A 41 7.40 -14.32 17.28
N GLY A 42 7.50 -13.33 18.19
CA GLY A 42 7.09 -13.47 19.59
C GLY A 42 5.60 -13.77 19.74
N ARG A 43 4.76 -13.13 18.93
CA ARG A 43 3.31 -13.39 18.88
C ARG A 43 3.00 -14.81 18.42
N ILE A 44 3.65 -15.30 17.37
CA ILE A 44 3.47 -16.68 16.89
C ILE A 44 3.95 -17.65 17.96
N ALA A 45 5.12 -17.42 18.54
CA ALA A 45 5.69 -18.29 19.58
C ALA A 45 4.77 -18.40 20.81
N ALA A 46 4.16 -17.28 21.23
CA ALA A 46 3.18 -17.28 22.31
C ALA A 46 1.92 -18.10 21.97
N ARG A 47 1.47 -18.06 20.70
CA ARG A 47 0.30 -18.82 20.23
C ARG A 47 0.57 -20.31 20.06
N THR A 48 1.74 -20.67 19.57
CA THR A 48 2.11 -22.06 19.27
C THR A 48 2.84 -22.75 20.43
N HIS A 49 3.25 -22.00 21.46
CA HIS A 49 4.08 -22.48 22.57
C HIS A 49 5.38 -23.16 22.09
N ARG A 50 5.91 -22.72 20.95
CA ARG A 50 7.11 -23.26 20.33
C ARG A 50 8.07 -22.13 19.95
N PRO A 51 9.40 -22.32 19.99
CA PRO A 51 10.33 -21.40 19.34
C PRO A 51 10.01 -21.27 17.83
N VAL A 52 9.95 -20.03 17.35
CA VAL A 52 9.60 -19.67 15.96
C VAL A 52 10.81 -19.04 15.27
N THR A 53 11.02 -19.38 14.00
CA THR A 53 12.12 -18.80 13.21
C THR A 53 11.71 -17.48 12.56
N LEU A 54 12.68 -16.64 12.19
CA LEU A 54 12.41 -15.38 11.50
C LEU A 54 11.73 -15.63 10.14
N ASP A 55 12.12 -16.68 9.41
CA ASP A 55 11.51 -17.06 8.14
C ASP A 55 10.01 -17.39 8.28
N GLU A 56 9.65 -18.07 9.37
CA GLU A 56 8.26 -18.39 9.69
C GLU A 56 7.45 -17.13 10.02
N ALA A 57 8.02 -16.19 10.77
CA ALA A 57 7.40 -14.89 11.03
C ALA A 57 7.24 -14.03 9.76
N VAL A 58 8.24 -14.06 8.85
CA VAL A 58 8.17 -13.42 7.54
C VAL A 58 7.07 -14.06 6.70
N SER A 59 7.02 -15.39 6.62
CA SER A 59 5.98 -16.14 5.92
C SER A 59 4.59 -15.79 6.44
N HIS A 60 4.40 -15.77 7.76
CA HIS A 60 3.14 -15.35 8.37
C HIS A 60 2.80 -13.90 8.05
N ARG A 61 3.76 -12.97 8.12
CA ARG A 61 3.54 -11.56 7.78
C ARG A 61 3.20 -11.38 6.30
N LEU A 62 3.83 -12.12 5.39
CA LEU A 62 3.55 -12.07 3.95
C LEU A 62 2.16 -12.65 3.62
N ARG A 63 1.77 -13.75 4.25
CA ARG A 63 0.44 -14.36 4.08
C ARG A 63 -0.68 -13.52 4.70
N ASN A 64 -0.41 -12.86 5.84
CA ASN A 64 -1.42 -12.09 6.58
C ASN A 64 -1.46 -10.59 6.22
N ARG A 65 -0.40 -10.00 5.65
CA ARG A 65 -0.52 -8.70 5.00
C ARG A 65 -1.40 -8.92 3.77
N LEU A 66 -2.56 -8.26 3.74
CA LEU A 66 -3.28 -8.08 2.48
C LEU A 66 -2.27 -7.57 1.43
N PRO A 67 -2.29 -8.11 0.21
CA PRO A 67 -1.31 -7.76 -0.80
C PRO A 67 -1.30 -6.24 -0.94
N ALA A 68 -0.18 -5.61 -0.60
CA ALA A 68 0.04 -4.23 -0.92
C ALA A 68 -0.14 -4.11 -2.44
N ALA A 69 -1.08 -3.27 -2.86
CA ALA A 69 -1.29 -2.92 -4.25
C ALA A 69 0.07 -2.68 -4.89
N HIS A 70 0.37 -3.41 -5.97
CA HIS A 70 1.63 -3.31 -6.68
C HIS A 70 1.91 -1.83 -6.95
N ALA A 71 3.14 -1.40 -6.65
CA ALA A 71 3.57 -0.02 -6.60
C ALA A 71 2.94 0.86 -7.70
N LYS A 72 1.91 1.64 -7.33
CA LYS A 72 1.61 2.87 -8.07
C LYS A 72 2.73 3.85 -7.72
N PRO A 73 3.42 4.48 -8.69
CA PRO A 73 4.49 5.43 -8.42
C PRO A 73 3.99 6.55 -7.48
N PRO A 74 4.89 7.15 -6.68
CA PRO A 74 4.51 7.94 -5.51
C PRO A 74 3.66 9.14 -5.92
N GLN A 75 2.37 9.07 -5.61
CA GLN A 75 1.56 10.26 -5.47
C GLN A 75 1.82 10.79 -4.05
N ALA A 76 2.21 12.06 -3.97
CA ALA A 76 2.58 12.76 -2.75
C ALA A 76 1.64 12.42 -1.59
N THR A 77 2.22 11.98 -0.47
CA THR A 77 1.55 11.69 0.79
C THR A 77 0.87 12.94 1.31
N THR A 78 -0.46 13.01 1.22
CA THR A 78 -1.23 13.77 2.21
C THR A 78 -1.28 12.93 3.48
N ALA A 79 -0.83 13.56 4.56
CA ALA A 79 -0.66 12.98 5.88
C ALA A 79 -1.88 12.16 6.33
N SER A 80 -1.60 10.95 6.83
CA SER A 80 -2.55 10.18 7.63
C SER A 80 -2.75 10.92 8.96
N ALA A 81 -3.68 11.86 8.98
CA ALA A 81 -4.23 12.41 10.21
C ALA A 81 -5.17 11.37 10.81
N LEU A 82 -4.60 10.49 11.64
CA LEU A 82 -5.35 9.62 12.54
C LEU A 82 -5.91 10.49 13.68
N SER A 83 -7.06 11.13 13.42
CA SER A 83 -7.85 11.80 14.46
C SER A 83 -9.30 11.38 14.32
N ALA A 84 -9.76 10.66 15.35
CA ALA A 84 -11.12 10.28 15.69
C ALA A 84 -12.24 10.85 14.80
N ALA A 85 -12.82 10.01 13.95
CA ALA A 85 -14.14 10.26 13.39
C ALA A 85 -14.94 8.96 13.48
N THR A 86 -16.04 9.05 14.22
CA THR A 86 -17.18 8.13 14.37
C THR A 86 -17.42 7.21 13.16
N PRO A 87 -17.89 5.96 13.38
CA PRO A 87 -18.07 4.98 12.31
C PRO A 87 -19.17 5.48 11.35
N ARG A 88 -18.77 6.12 10.25
CA ARG A 88 -19.68 6.48 9.17
C ARG A 88 -19.94 5.23 8.34
N THR A 89 -21.21 4.86 8.23
CA THR A 89 -21.61 3.69 7.46
C THR A 89 -21.30 3.90 5.98
N PRO A 90 -21.02 2.84 5.20
CA PRO A 90 -20.70 2.96 3.77
C PRO A 90 -21.74 3.75 2.96
N GLY A 91 -23.01 3.76 3.38
CA GLY A 91 -24.08 4.53 2.75
C GLY A 91 -23.92 6.04 2.86
N ASP A 92 -23.35 6.53 3.96
CA ASP A 92 -23.13 7.97 4.19
C ASP A 92 -21.98 8.50 3.33
N GLN A 93 -20.94 7.68 3.11
CA GLN A 93 -19.84 8.02 2.19
C GLN A 93 -20.35 8.13 0.74
N ALA A 94 -21.21 7.19 0.31
CA ALA A 94 -21.78 7.23 -1.02
C ALA A 94 -22.60 8.52 -1.25
N ARG A 95 -23.39 8.95 -0.26
CA ARG A 95 -24.16 10.20 -0.33
C ARG A 95 -23.27 11.44 -0.43
N GLN A 96 -22.23 11.53 0.39
CA GLN A 96 -21.30 12.67 0.35
C GLN A 96 -20.49 12.74 -0.95
N ALA A 97 -20.16 11.59 -1.55
CA ALA A 97 -19.49 11.54 -2.83
C ALA A 97 -20.38 12.09 -3.95
N ILE A 98 -21.67 11.71 -3.99
CA ILE A 98 -22.63 12.19 -5.00
C ILE A 98 -22.86 13.70 -4.87
N GLU A 99 -22.98 14.21 -3.65
CA GLU A 99 -23.24 15.63 -3.38
C GLU A 99 -22.05 16.53 -3.75
N GLN A 100 -20.81 16.06 -3.53
CA GLN A 100 -19.60 16.76 -3.99
C GLN A 100 -19.51 16.86 -5.51
N ILE A 101 -19.89 15.79 -6.23
CA ILE A 101 -19.84 15.78 -7.70
C ILE A 101 -20.88 16.76 -8.29
N ASN A 102 -22.05 16.88 -7.65
CA ASN A 102 -23.10 17.78 -8.10
C ASN A 102 -22.82 19.24 -7.71
N GLY A 103 -22.16 19.48 -6.58
CA GLY A 103 -21.82 20.82 -6.07
C GLY A 103 -20.70 21.54 -6.84
N THR A 104 -19.94 20.86 -7.70
CA THR A 104 -18.83 21.47 -8.48
C THR A 104 -19.23 22.06 -9.83
N SER A 105 -20.52 22.16 -10.15
CA SER A 105 -21.00 22.86 -11.35
C SER A 105 -21.56 24.23 -10.98
N THR A 106 -21.02 25.28 -11.61
CA THR A 106 -21.35 26.74 -11.57
C THR A 106 -20.45 27.57 -10.62
N PRO A 107 -19.80 28.69 -11.03
CA PRO A 107 -20.16 29.63 -12.11
C PRO A 107 -19.01 30.11 -13.05
N MET A 108 -19.34 30.48 -14.29
CA MET A 108 -18.76 31.67 -14.94
C MET A 108 -19.66 32.17 -16.08
N PRO A 109 -20.30 33.35 -15.98
CA PRO A 109 -20.78 34.06 -17.16
C PRO A 109 -19.60 34.75 -17.89
N PRO A 110 -19.52 34.70 -19.23
CA PRO A 110 -18.53 35.41 -20.02
C PRO A 110 -18.78 36.94 -20.03
N THR A 111 -17.69 37.66 -20.27
CA THR A 111 -17.55 39.12 -20.16
C THR A 111 -18.30 39.83 -21.30
N SER A 112 -19.20 40.77 -20.97
CA SER A 112 -19.75 41.70 -21.95
C SER A 112 -18.79 42.87 -22.15
N GLY A 113 -18.11 42.90 -23.30
CA GLY A 113 -17.50 44.11 -23.84
C GLY A 113 -18.53 44.87 -24.67
N PRO A 114 -18.73 46.19 -24.48
CA PRO A 114 -19.51 47.00 -25.39
C PRO A 114 -18.61 47.57 -26.49
N ASP A 115 -18.88 47.29 -27.78
CA ASP A 115 -18.93 48.32 -28.84
C ASP A 115 -19.29 47.78 -30.25
N THR A 116 -19.93 48.66 -31.02
CA THR A 116 -20.11 48.67 -32.49
C THR A 116 -21.17 47.76 -33.14
N ARG A 117 -22.42 48.24 -33.27
CA ARG A 117 -22.94 48.94 -34.48
C ARG A 117 -24.42 49.33 -34.30
#